data_AF-A0A7K9PSX7-F1
#
_entry.id   AF-A0A7K9PSX7-F1
#
_cell.length_a   1.000
_cell.length_b   1.000
_cell.length_c   1.000
_cell.angle_alpha   90.00
_cell.angle_beta   90.00
_cell.angle_gamma   90.00
#
_symmetry.space_group_name_H-M   'P 1'
#
loop_
_entity.id
_entity.type
_entity.pdbx_description
1 polymer ?
#
loop_
_entity_poly.entity_id
_entity_poly.type
_entity_poly.pdbx_seq_one_letter_code
_entity_poly.pdbx_strand_id
1 'polypeptide(L)'
;IAGGLFMFTYKSTQFNAQGFVLVLCASFLGGIRWTLTQILMQKAELGLQNPIDIMFHLQPLMFLGLFPLFAVFEGLPLSVSEKLFRFHEAGMLFSLVGKLFLGGILAFGLGFSEFLLVSRTSSLTLSIAGIFKEICILFLATHLLGDRLSLLNWLGFAVCLSGISLHVVLKAMNSKGDKALEPHKEASSDPDLELLLRHPEHGEEEEEVVETPQQH
;
A
#
# COMPACT_ATOMS: atom_id res chain seq x y z
N ILE A 1 -6.98 16.90 -7.28
CA ILE A 1 -5.65 16.42 -6.84
C ILE A 1 -4.53 17.02 -7.69
N ALA A 2 -4.43 16.72 -9.00
CA ALA A 2 -3.35 17.22 -9.86
C ALA A 2 -3.18 18.76 -9.89
N GLY A 3 -4.27 19.53 -9.95
CA GLY A 3 -4.20 21.00 -9.88
C GLY A 3 -3.68 21.54 -8.55
N GLY A 4 -4.04 20.90 -7.43
CA GLY A 4 -3.48 21.23 -6.11
C GLY A 4 -1.99 20.91 -6.04
N LEU A 5 -1.55 19.82 -6.67
CA LEU A 5 -0.14 19.41 -6.69
C LEU A 5 0.71 20.38 -7.51
N PHE A 6 0.17 20.83 -8.65
CA PHE A 6 0.80 21.87 -9.47
C PHE A 6 0.95 23.16 -8.67
N MET A 7 -0.12 23.61 -8.00
CA MET A 7 -0.11 24.81 -7.17
C MET A 7 0.82 24.69 -5.95
N PHE A 8 0.90 23.51 -5.34
CA PHE A 8 1.83 23.18 -4.25
C PHE A 8 3.29 23.19 -4.70
N THR A 9 3.56 22.97 -5.98
CA THR A 9 4.93 22.95 -6.52
C THR A 9 5.30 24.30 -7.16
N TYR A 10 4.31 25.14 -7.46
CA TYR A 10 4.48 26.39 -8.17
C TYR A 10 5.28 27.41 -7.35
N LYS A 11 6.31 28.01 -7.96
CA LYS A 11 7.24 28.97 -7.32
C LYS A 11 8.05 28.44 -6.13
N SER A 12 8.08 27.12 -5.88
CA SER A 12 9.06 26.54 -4.94
C SER A 12 10.48 26.74 -5.51
N THR A 13 11.36 27.36 -4.73
CA THR A 13 12.58 28.08 -5.15
C THR A 13 13.69 27.23 -5.80
N GLN A 14 13.45 25.94 -6.06
CA GLN A 14 14.43 24.96 -6.58
C GLN A 14 13.77 23.89 -7.47
N PHE A 15 12.86 24.27 -8.40
CA PHE A 15 12.26 23.26 -9.29
C PHE A 15 13.29 22.67 -10.25
N ASN A 16 13.61 21.39 -10.05
CA ASN A 16 14.48 20.60 -10.92
C ASN A 16 13.64 19.58 -11.69
N ALA A 17 13.56 19.72 -13.02
CA ALA A 17 12.77 18.84 -13.87
C ALA A 17 13.24 17.37 -13.82
N GLN A 18 14.55 17.13 -13.74
CA GLN A 18 15.11 15.78 -13.61
C GLN A 18 14.71 15.14 -12.28
N GLY A 19 14.84 15.88 -11.17
CA GLY A 19 14.38 15.43 -9.86
C GLY A 19 12.88 15.14 -9.82
N PHE A 20 12.08 15.98 -10.47
CA PHE A 20 10.64 15.79 -10.60
C PHE A 20 10.28 14.48 -11.34
N VAL A 21 10.91 14.21 -12.49
CA VAL A 21 10.70 12.96 -13.25
C VAL A 21 11.13 11.75 -12.43
N LEU A 22 12.27 11.82 -11.75
CA LEU A 22 12.75 10.73 -10.88
C LEU A 22 11.77 10.43 -9.74
N VAL A 23 11.21 11.46 -9.09
CA VAL A 23 10.20 11.30 -8.03
C VAL A 23 8.90 10.70 -8.56
N LEU A 24 8.46 11.08 -9.76
CA LEU A 24 7.28 10.46 -10.40
C LEU A 24 7.51 8.97 -10.68
N CYS A 25 8.66 8.60 -11.26
CA CYS A 25 9.02 7.21 -11.48
C CYS A 25 9.11 6.43 -10.16
N ALA A 26 9.74 7.00 -9.13
CA ALA A 26 9.84 6.39 -7.81
C ALA A 26 8.47 6.17 -7.17
N SER A 27 7.54 7.14 -7.30
CA SER A 27 6.17 7.02 -6.78
C SER A 27 5.39 5.94 -7.50
N PHE A 28 5.54 5.81 -8.82
CA PHE A 28 4.91 4.76 -9.61
C PHE A 28 5.40 3.37 -9.21
N LEU A 29 6.74 3.18 -9.12
CA LEU A 29 7.34 1.93 -8.66
C LEU A 29 6.97 1.61 -7.21
N GLY A 30 6.90 2.62 -6.35
CA GLY A 30 6.43 2.50 -4.97
C GLY A 30 4.97 2.03 -4.89
N GLY A 31 4.11 2.53 -5.79
CA GLY A 31 2.74 2.06 -5.97
C GLY A 31 2.68 0.59 -6.37
N ILE A 32 3.44 0.19 -7.40
CA ILE A 32 3.54 -1.22 -7.83
C ILE A 32 3.99 -2.11 -6.68
N ARG A 33 5.04 -1.71 -5.94
CA ARG A 33 5.53 -2.46 -4.79
C ARG A 33 4.42 -2.67 -3.75
N TRP A 34 3.71 -1.60 -3.39
CA TRP A 34 2.62 -1.69 -2.42
C TRP A 34 1.45 -2.55 -2.90
N THR A 35 1.05 -2.41 -4.17
CA THR A 35 0.00 -3.26 -4.75
C THR A 35 0.42 -4.73 -4.79
N LEU A 36 1.67 -5.03 -5.15
CA LEU A 36 2.18 -6.40 -5.13
C LEU A 36 2.26 -6.95 -3.71
N THR A 37 2.75 -6.18 -2.75
CA THR A 37 2.73 -6.54 -1.32
C THR A 37 1.31 -6.82 -0.84
N GLN A 38 0.34 -5.99 -1.22
CA GLN A 38 -1.06 -6.18 -0.85
C GLN A 38 -1.64 -7.46 -1.47
N ILE A 39 -1.39 -7.71 -2.76
CA ILE A 39 -1.83 -8.93 -3.45
C ILE A 39 -1.19 -10.17 -2.82
N LEU A 40 0.12 -10.12 -2.53
CA LEU A 40 0.85 -11.21 -1.91
C LEU A 40 0.29 -11.52 -0.51
N MET A 41 0.03 -10.47 0.29
CA MET A 41 -0.54 -10.60 1.62
C MET A 41 -1.95 -11.22 1.58
N GLN A 42 -2.81 -10.74 0.66
CA GLN A 42 -4.18 -11.24 0.53
C GLN A 42 -4.25 -12.66 -0.07
N LYS A 43 -3.32 -13.03 -0.96
CA LYS A 43 -3.24 -14.40 -1.50
C LYS A 43 -2.62 -15.39 -0.53
N ALA A 44 -1.66 -14.96 0.29
CA ALA A 44 -1.01 -15.83 1.27
C ALA A 44 -1.97 -16.24 2.39
N GLU A 45 -2.94 -15.39 2.77
CA GLU A 45 -3.97 -15.76 3.75
C GLU A 45 -4.82 -16.98 3.32
N LEU A 46 -4.83 -17.32 2.02
CA LEU A 46 -5.54 -18.50 1.48
C LEU A 46 -4.73 -19.82 1.55
N GLY A 47 -3.52 -19.84 2.14
CA GLY A 47 -2.77 -21.10 2.31
C GLY A 47 -1.31 -21.04 2.77
N LEU A 48 -0.75 -19.87 3.14
CA LEU A 48 0.63 -19.70 3.58
C LEU A 48 0.72 -18.83 4.84
N GLN A 49 1.56 -19.27 5.77
CA GLN A 49 1.62 -18.88 7.17
C GLN A 49 1.90 -17.37 7.37
N ASN A 50 1.19 -16.75 8.32
CA ASN A 50 1.44 -15.46 9.01
C ASN A 50 2.06 -14.26 8.22
N PRO A 51 1.50 -13.04 8.32
CA PRO A 51 2.01 -11.83 7.65
C PRO A 51 3.47 -11.47 8.00
N ILE A 52 3.93 -11.94 9.15
CA ILE A 52 5.30 -11.75 9.67
C ILE A 52 6.30 -12.56 8.84
N ASP A 53 5.92 -13.75 8.38
CA ASP A 53 6.77 -14.64 7.57
C ASP A 53 7.06 -14.01 6.19
N ILE A 54 6.02 -13.46 5.57
CA ILE A 54 6.11 -12.72 4.31
C ILE A 54 7.06 -11.52 4.47
N MET A 55 6.93 -10.77 5.56
CA MET A 55 7.82 -9.63 5.83
C MET A 55 9.28 -10.09 6.01
N PHE A 56 9.50 -11.21 6.69
CA PHE A 56 10.84 -11.78 6.90
C PHE A 56 11.50 -12.22 5.58
N HIS A 57 10.72 -12.65 4.60
CA HIS A 57 11.20 -12.98 3.26
C HIS A 57 11.38 -11.76 2.35
N LEU A 58 10.51 -10.75 2.44
CA LEU A 58 10.57 -9.56 1.61
C LEU A 58 11.69 -8.59 2.03
N GLN A 59 11.94 -8.43 3.33
CA GLN A 59 12.91 -7.44 3.83
C GLN A 59 14.34 -7.70 3.31
N PRO A 60 14.89 -8.93 3.35
CA PRO A 60 16.21 -9.23 2.81
C PRO A 60 16.26 -9.11 1.29
N LEU A 61 15.17 -9.43 0.59
CA LEU A 61 15.09 -9.28 -0.87
C LEU A 61 15.16 -7.80 -1.27
N MET A 62 14.46 -6.92 -0.56
CA MET A 62 14.53 -5.46 -0.77
C MET A 62 15.94 -4.93 -0.47
N PHE A 63 16.58 -5.41 0.59
CA PHE A 63 17.98 -5.05 0.89
C PHE A 63 18.92 -5.50 -0.24
N LEU A 64 18.77 -6.74 -0.72
CA LEU A 64 19.61 -7.28 -1.80
C LEU A 64 19.43 -6.53 -3.12
N GLY A 65 18.22 -6.03 -3.40
CA GLY A 65 17.95 -5.18 -4.57
C GLY A 65 18.51 -3.76 -4.45
N LEU A 66 18.43 -3.15 -3.25
CA LEU A 66 18.90 -1.79 -3.01
C LEU A 66 20.41 -1.70 -2.77
N PHE A 67 21.04 -2.74 -2.24
CA PHE A 67 22.45 -2.74 -1.87
C PHE A 67 23.41 -2.50 -3.06
N PRO A 68 23.23 -3.12 -4.25
CA PRO A 68 24.04 -2.82 -5.42
C PRO A 68 23.87 -1.39 -5.91
N LEU A 69 22.64 -0.85 -5.88
CA LEU A 69 22.37 0.53 -6.25
C LEU A 69 23.07 1.49 -5.28
N PHE A 70 22.96 1.24 -3.98
CA PHE A 70 23.70 1.99 -2.97
C PHE A 70 25.22 1.94 -3.22
N ALA A 71 25.78 0.76 -3.47
CA ALA A 71 27.21 0.60 -3.71
C ALA A 71 27.71 1.42 -4.92
N VAL A 72 26.94 1.45 -6.01
CA VAL A 72 27.30 2.17 -7.25
C VAL A 72 27.14 3.68 -7.09
N PHE A 73 26.03 4.16 -6.54
CA PHE A 73 25.71 5.60 -6.50
C PHE A 73 26.29 6.32 -5.26
N GLU A 74 26.24 5.69 -4.09
CA GLU A 74 26.60 6.30 -2.81
C GLU A 74 27.88 5.71 -2.21
N GLY A 75 28.15 4.42 -2.43
CA GLY A 75 29.28 3.70 -1.82
C GLY A 75 30.66 4.24 -2.23
N LEU A 76 30.85 4.57 -3.51
CA LEU A 76 32.09 5.17 -4.02
C LEU A 76 32.39 6.56 -3.41
N PRO A 77 31.48 7.56 -3.47
CA PRO A 77 31.73 8.86 -2.86
C PRO A 77 31.83 8.81 -1.33
N LEU A 78 31.14 7.87 -0.66
CA LEU A 78 31.29 7.67 0.79
C LEU A 78 32.66 7.08 1.17
N SER A 79 33.21 6.19 0.33
CA SER A 79 34.54 5.59 0.55
C SER A 79 35.68 6.60 0.33
N VAL A 80 35.48 7.59 -0.53
CA VAL A 80 36.45 8.65 -0.83
C VAL A 80 36.29 9.87 0.10
N SER A 81 35.15 10.01 0.77
CA SER A 81 34.89 11.16 1.65
C SER A 81 35.67 11.08 2.96
N GLU A 82 36.64 12.00 3.11
CA GLU A 82 37.51 12.16 4.29
C GLU A 82 36.74 12.41 5.61
N LYS A 83 35.44 12.70 5.56
CA LYS A 83 34.58 12.93 6.75
C LYS A 83 34.23 11.66 7.53
N LEU A 84 34.15 10.49 6.88
CA LEU A 84 33.94 9.21 7.60
C LEU A 84 35.26 8.57 8.06
N PHE A 85 36.36 8.84 7.36
CA PHE A 85 37.67 8.20 7.60
C PHE A 85 38.59 8.97 8.57
N ARG A 86 38.18 10.14 9.09
CA ARG A 86 38.86 10.75 10.25
C ARG A 86 38.55 9.96 11.53
N PHE A 87 39.26 8.84 11.71
CA PHE A 87 39.29 7.96 12.89
C PHE A 87 39.77 8.62 14.21
N HIS A 88 39.64 9.94 14.37
CA HIS A 88 40.22 10.65 15.50
C HIS A 88 39.27 10.77 16.71
N GLU A 89 37.97 10.50 16.55
CA GLU A 89 37.00 10.71 17.63
C GLU A 89 35.94 9.60 17.64
N ALA A 90 36.23 8.51 18.36
CA ALA A 90 35.32 7.37 18.51
C ALA A 90 33.90 7.77 18.99
N GLY A 91 33.79 8.88 19.72
CA GLY A 91 32.50 9.44 20.17
C GLY A 91 31.60 9.92 19.02
N MET A 92 32.16 10.49 17.95
CA MET A 92 31.37 10.95 16.80
C MET A 92 30.85 9.76 15.98
N LEU A 93 31.68 8.74 15.77
CA LEU A 93 31.28 7.50 15.09
C LEU A 93 30.19 6.77 15.87
N PHE A 94 30.34 6.62 17.18
CA PHE A 94 29.31 6.00 18.03
C PHE A 94 27.99 6.78 17.97
N SER A 95 28.06 8.12 17.99
CA SER A 95 26.86 8.95 17.85
C SER A 95 26.21 8.83 16.48
N LEU A 96 26.98 8.68 15.40
CA LEU A 96 26.46 8.53 14.04
C LEU A 96 25.82 7.14 13.85
N VAL A 97 26.52 6.09 14.26
CA VAL A 97 26.00 4.70 14.27
C VAL A 97 24.75 4.60 15.12
N GLY A 98 24.74 5.24 16.30
CA GLY A 98 23.56 5.29 17.18
C GLY A 98 22.36 5.97 16.51
N LYS A 99 22.55 7.09 15.81
CA LYS A 99 21.48 7.77 15.05
C LYS A 99 20.97 6.92 13.90
N LEU A 100 21.86 6.27 13.14
CA LEU A 100 21.49 5.39 12.04
C LEU A 100 20.73 4.15 12.54
N PHE A 101 21.18 3.56 13.65
CA PHE A 101 20.52 2.42 14.28
C PHE A 101 19.12 2.80 14.79
N LEU A 102 18.99 3.95 15.46
CA LEU A 102 17.70 4.45 15.93
C LEU A 102 16.75 4.73 14.74
N GLY A 103 17.25 5.36 13.68
CA GLY A 103 16.49 5.57 12.44
C GLY A 103 16.04 4.26 11.79
N GLY A 104 16.92 3.25 11.79
CA GLY A 104 16.61 1.90 11.30
C GLY A 104 15.51 1.21 12.11
N ILE A 105 15.55 1.29 13.44
CA ILE A 105 14.49 0.75 14.31
C ILE A 105 13.15 1.45 14.03
N LEU A 106 13.15 2.78 13.91
CA LEU A 106 11.93 3.54 13.61
C LEU A 106 11.36 3.20 12.22
N ALA A 107 12.23 3.09 11.22
CA ALA A 107 11.83 2.69 9.87
C ALA A 107 11.28 1.26 9.83
N PHE A 108 11.91 0.33 10.55
CA PHE A 108 11.41 -1.04 10.69
C PHE A 108 10.06 -1.08 11.40
N GLY A 109 9.90 -0.35 12.52
CA GLY A 109 8.64 -0.28 13.26
C GLY A 109 7.50 0.32 12.43
N LEU A 110 7.79 1.36 11.65
CA LEU A 110 6.84 1.96 10.72
C LEU A 110 6.45 0.98 9.60
N GLY A 111 7.42 0.32 8.98
CA GLY A 111 7.15 -0.72 7.97
C GLY A 111 6.32 -1.86 8.55
N PHE A 112 6.71 -2.40 9.70
CA PHE A 112 5.98 -3.47 10.39
C PHE A 112 4.54 -3.08 10.72
N SER A 113 4.32 -1.86 11.23
CA SER A 113 2.99 -1.33 11.52
C SER A 113 2.12 -1.24 10.26
N GLU A 114 2.68 -0.77 9.14
CA GLU A 114 1.95 -0.72 7.86
C GLU A 114 1.61 -2.11 7.35
N PHE A 115 2.56 -3.05 7.40
CA PHE A 115 2.32 -4.44 7.01
C PHE A 115 1.24 -5.11 7.86
N LEU A 116 1.26 -4.89 9.19
CA LEU A 116 0.22 -5.37 10.09
C LEU A 116 -1.15 -4.77 9.75
N LEU A 117 -1.20 -3.46 9.52
CA LEU A 117 -2.42 -2.78 9.14
C LEU A 117 -2.98 -3.34 7.82
N VAL A 118 -2.11 -3.61 6.84
CA VAL A 118 -2.49 -4.24 5.56
C VAL A 118 -3.04 -5.65 5.78
N SER A 119 -2.41 -6.42 6.66
CA SER A 119 -2.84 -7.79 6.95
C SER A 119 -4.14 -7.90 7.75
N ARG A 120 -4.53 -6.87 8.51
CA ARG A 120 -5.67 -6.93 9.44
C ARG A 120 -6.87 -6.07 9.05
N THR A 121 -6.73 -5.18 8.06
CA THR A 121 -7.77 -4.18 7.76
C THR A 121 -8.16 -4.13 6.28
N SER A 122 -9.29 -3.49 6.01
CA SER A 122 -9.81 -3.30 4.65
C SER A 122 -9.03 -2.24 3.87
N SER A 123 -9.12 -2.29 2.54
CA SER A 123 -8.56 -1.26 1.64
C SER A 123 -9.00 0.18 1.99
N LEU A 124 -10.20 0.35 2.56
CA LEU A 124 -10.70 1.66 2.98
C LEU A 124 -9.95 2.19 4.20
N THR A 125 -9.78 1.36 5.23
CA THR A 125 -9.04 1.71 6.45
C THR A 125 -7.59 2.06 6.13
N LEU A 126 -6.95 1.29 5.26
CA LEU A 126 -5.60 1.56 4.76
C LEU A 126 -5.49 2.92 4.08
N SER A 127 -6.48 3.28 3.27
CA SER A 127 -6.51 4.56 2.56
C SER A 127 -6.60 5.74 3.55
N ILE A 128 -7.45 5.64 4.58
CA ILE A 128 -7.60 6.70 5.60
C ILE A 128 -6.35 6.82 6.48
N ALA A 129 -5.80 5.70 6.95
CA ALA A 129 -4.60 5.68 7.77
C ALA A 129 -3.38 6.23 7.02
N GLY A 130 -3.25 5.91 5.72
CA GLY A 130 -2.22 6.46 4.84
C GLY A 130 -2.31 7.98 4.75
N ILE A 131 -3.51 8.53 4.48
CA ILE A 131 -3.71 9.99 4.42
C ILE A 131 -3.33 10.65 5.74
N PHE A 132 -3.77 10.09 6.87
CA PHE A 132 -3.45 10.62 8.18
C PHE A 132 -1.94 10.63 8.44
N LYS A 133 -1.25 9.52 8.14
CA LYS A 133 0.21 9.41 8.24
C LYS A 133 0.92 10.49 7.42
N GLU A 134 0.54 10.69 6.16
CA GLU A 134 1.16 11.69 5.29
C GLU A 134 0.96 13.12 5.81
N ILE A 135 -0.23 13.45 6.35
CA ILE A 135 -0.48 14.74 7.01
C ILE A 135 0.47 14.91 8.20
N CYS A 136 0.61 13.88 9.04
CA CYS A 136 1.49 13.93 10.21
C CYS A 136 2.96 14.13 9.81
N ILE A 137 3.44 13.40 8.79
CA ILE A 137 4.80 13.54 8.27
C ILE A 137 5.05 14.96 7.77
N LEU A 138 4.13 15.52 6.99
CA LEU A 138 4.28 16.88 6.46
C LEU A 138 4.23 17.94 7.57
N PHE A 139 3.29 17.82 8.51
CA PHE A 139 3.20 18.76 9.63
C PHE A 139 4.47 18.72 10.48
N LEU A 140 4.97 17.53 10.78
CA LEU A 140 6.20 17.36 11.55
C LEU A 140 7.43 17.89 10.77
N ALA A 141 7.49 17.66 9.46
CA ALA A 141 8.55 18.20 8.61
C ALA A 141 8.57 19.73 8.61
N THR A 142 7.42 20.38 8.46
CA THR A 142 7.35 21.86 8.47
C THR A 142 7.69 22.44 9.84
N HIS A 143 7.26 21.80 10.93
CA HIS A 143 7.57 22.23 12.29
C HIS A 143 9.04 22.03 12.65
N LEU A 144 9.64 20.88 12.31
CA LEU A 144 11.03 20.56 12.66
C LEU A 144 12.06 21.24 11.75
N LEU A 145 11.81 21.33 10.43
CA LEU A 145 12.74 21.99 9.50
C LEU A 145 12.58 23.51 9.52
N GLY A 146 11.50 24.03 10.10
CA GLY A 146 11.21 25.48 10.13
C GLY A 146 10.99 26.08 8.75
N ASP A 147 10.68 25.24 7.76
CA ASP A 147 10.67 25.62 6.36
C ASP A 147 9.49 26.57 6.06
N ARG A 148 9.77 27.67 5.37
CA ARG A 148 8.79 28.73 5.13
C ARG A 148 7.97 28.41 3.89
N LEU A 149 6.94 27.58 4.05
CA LEU A 149 5.96 27.35 2.99
C LEU A 149 5.23 28.65 2.64
N SER A 150 5.28 29.05 1.37
CA SER A 150 4.49 30.16 0.86
C SER A 150 2.98 29.86 1.00
N LEU A 151 2.16 30.92 1.09
CA LEU A 151 0.69 30.78 1.17
C LEU A 151 0.13 29.98 -0.01
N LEU A 152 0.75 30.08 -1.19
CA LEU A 152 0.35 29.32 -2.38
C LEU A 152 0.60 27.81 -2.20
N ASN A 153 1.72 27.43 -1.58
CA ASN A 153 2.01 26.04 -1.25
C ASN A 153 0.99 25.50 -0.27
N TRP A 154 0.69 26.26 0.78
CA TRP A 154 -0.31 25.86 1.78
C TRP A 154 -1.68 25.65 1.15
N LEU A 155 -2.10 26.54 0.24
CA LEU A 155 -3.35 26.41 -0.48
C LEU A 155 -3.37 25.22 -1.44
N GLY A 156 -2.28 25.00 -2.20
CA GLY A 156 -2.12 23.83 -3.06
C GLY A 156 -2.19 22.52 -2.29
N PHE A 157 -1.54 22.47 -1.12
CA PHE A 157 -1.62 21.34 -0.20
C PHE A 157 -3.05 21.09 0.29
N ALA A 158 -3.77 22.13 0.73
CA ALA A 158 -5.15 22.00 1.19
C ALA A 158 -6.08 21.47 0.08
N VAL A 159 -5.90 21.92 -1.17
CA VAL A 159 -6.66 21.44 -2.34
C VAL A 159 -6.30 19.99 -2.70
N CYS A 160 -5.02 19.59 -2.55
CA CYS A 160 -4.62 18.19 -2.69
C CYS A 160 -5.30 17.31 -1.64
N LEU A 161 -5.20 17.71 -0.38
CA LEU A 161 -5.71 16.93 0.74
C LEU A 161 -7.23 16.79 0.68
N SER A 162 -7.95 17.88 0.39
CA SER A 162 -9.40 17.84 0.24
C SER A 162 -9.83 16.92 -0.91
N GLY A 163 -9.11 16.95 -2.05
CA GLY A 163 -9.38 16.06 -3.18
C GLY A 163 -9.21 14.58 -2.85
N ILE A 164 -8.14 14.23 -2.11
CA ILE A 164 -7.88 12.85 -1.68
C ILE A 164 -8.94 12.38 -0.67
N SER A 165 -9.22 13.21 0.35
CA SER A 165 -10.24 12.94 1.36
C SER A 165 -11.62 12.76 0.74
N LEU A 166 -12.03 13.65 -0.18
CA LEU A 166 -13.32 13.56 -0.87
C LEU A 166 -13.43 12.26 -1.68
N HIS A 167 -12.38 11.89 -2.42
CA HIS A 167 -12.36 10.64 -3.18
C HIS A 167 -12.56 9.42 -2.28
N VAL A 168 -11.86 9.36 -1.14
CA VAL A 168 -12.00 8.26 -0.17
C VAL A 168 -13.40 8.24 0.45
N VAL A 169 -13.96 9.39 0.82
CA VAL A 169 -15.32 9.49 1.37
C VAL A 169 -16.36 9.04 0.35
N LEU A 170 -16.28 9.49 -0.90
CA LEU A 170 -17.20 9.07 -1.96
C LEU A 170 -17.12 7.56 -2.21
N LYS A 171 -15.91 7.00 -2.24
CA LYS A 171 -15.71 5.56 -2.37
C LYS A 171 -16.33 4.80 -1.19
N ALA A 172 -16.18 5.31 0.04
CA ALA A 172 -16.78 4.73 1.23
C ALA A 172 -18.32 4.77 1.20
N MET A 173 -18.90 5.88 0.73
CA MET A 173 -20.35 6.04 0.58
C MET A 173 -20.91 5.07 -0.45
N ASN A 174 -20.25 4.91 -1.60
CA ASN A 174 -20.68 3.97 -2.63
C ASN A 174 -20.59 2.52 -2.15
N SER A 175 -19.52 2.14 -1.43
CA SER A 175 -19.43 0.81 -0.82
C SER A 175 -20.48 0.56 0.27
N LYS A 176 -21.04 1.61 0.88
CA LYS A 176 -22.11 1.51 1.87
C LYS A 176 -23.50 1.45 1.22
N GLY A 177 -23.69 2.10 0.06
CA GLY A 177 -24.92 2.01 -0.75
C GLY A 177 -25.17 0.59 -1.28
N ASP A 178 -24.11 -0.10 -1.72
CA ASP A 178 -24.16 -1.52 -2.12
C ASP A 178 -24.61 -2.44 -0.96
N LYS A 179 -24.10 -2.17 0.24
CA LYS A 179 -24.42 -2.93 1.47
C LYS A 179 -25.85 -2.69 2.00
N ALA A 180 -26.56 -1.67 1.51
CA ALA A 180 -27.94 -1.37 1.91
C ALA A 180 -28.99 -2.02 1.01
N LEU A 181 -28.58 -2.65 -0.10
CA LEU A 181 -29.47 -3.34 -1.05
C LEU A 181 -29.48 -4.87 -0.87
N GLU A 182 -28.69 -5.42 0.05
CA GLU A 182 -28.65 -6.85 0.36
C GLU A 182 -29.08 -7.09 1.82
N PRO A 183 -30.38 -7.33 2.10
CA PRO A 183 -30.78 -7.83 3.40
C PRO A 183 -30.42 -9.32 3.50
N HIS A 184 -29.54 -9.65 4.45
CA HIS A 184 -29.43 -10.97 5.08
C HIS A 184 -29.01 -12.17 4.20
N LYS A 185 -27.70 -12.44 4.13
CA LYS A 185 -27.18 -13.82 4.11
C LYS A 185 -25.76 -13.95 4.66
N GLU A 186 -25.55 -13.52 5.91
CA GLU A 186 -24.54 -14.17 6.76
C GLU A 186 -25.15 -15.47 7.28
N ALA A 187 -25.00 -16.53 6.48
CA ALA A 187 -25.04 -17.90 6.95
C ALA A 187 -23.96 -18.64 6.19
N SER A 188 -22.85 -18.88 6.88
CA SER A 188 -21.92 -19.98 6.65
C SER A 188 -22.58 -21.13 5.89
N SER A 189 -22.20 -21.35 4.63
CA SER A 189 -22.05 -22.66 3.96
C SER A 189 -21.64 -22.40 2.52
N ASP A 190 -20.49 -22.96 2.17
CA ASP A 190 -19.88 -23.06 0.84
C ASP A 190 -20.91 -23.47 -0.24
N PRO A 191 -21.30 -22.58 -1.18
CA PRO A 191 -22.25 -22.91 -2.23
C PRO A 191 -21.60 -23.55 -3.48
N ASP A 192 -20.27 -23.64 -3.53
CA ASP A 192 -19.56 -24.22 -4.67
C ASP A 192 -19.39 -25.75 -4.55
N LEU A 193 -19.47 -26.31 -3.33
CA LEU A 193 -19.38 -27.75 -3.12
C LEU A 193 -20.71 -28.51 -3.28
N GLU A 194 -21.86 -27.88 -3.03
CA GLU A 194 -23.18 -28.51 -3.22
C GLU A 194 -23.59 -28.60 -4.70
N LEU A 195 -23.09 -27.69 -5.53
CA LEU A 195 -23.43 -27.61 -6.96
C LEU A 195 -22.70 -28.69 -7.79
N LEU A 196 -21.59 -29.23 -7.30
CA LEU A 196 -20.88 -30.37 -7.92
C LEU A 196 -21.47 -31.74 -7.59
N LEU A 197 -22.36 -31.86 -6.59
CA LEU A 197 -23.04 -33.12 -6.24
C LEU A 197 -24.42 -33.28 -6.86
N ARG A 198 -24.92 -32.27 -7.58
CA ARG A 198 -26.27 -32.25 -8.17
C ARG A 198 -26.23 -32.22 -9.69
N HIS A 199 -25.65 -33.26 -10.30
CA HIS A 199 -25.95 -33.58 -11.69
C HIS A 199 -27.15 -34.55 -11.74
N PRO A 200 -28.21 -34.25 -12.52
CA PRO A 200 -29.43 -35.03 -12.57
C PRO A 200 -29.30 -36.20 -13.56
N GLU A 201 -29.54 -37.42 -13.10
CA GLU A 201 -29.92 -38.55 -13.97
C GLU A 201 -31.45 -38.60 -14.00
N HIS A 202 -32.07 -37.89 -14.94
CA HIS A 202 -33.31 -38.32 -15.60
C HIS A 202 -33.77 -37.30 -16.64
N GLY A 203 -33.89 -37.77 -17.88
CA GLY A 203 -34.66 -37.08 -18.90
C GLY A 203 -34.37 -37.59 -20.30
N GLU A 204 -34.92 -38.75 -20.66
CA GLU A 204 -35.33 -39.19 -22.01
C GLU A 204 -36.48 -40.20 -21.73
N GLU A 205 -37.71 -40.18 -22.25
CA GLU A 205 -38.30 -39.64 -23.48
C GLU A 205 -39.81 -39.36 -23.26
N GLU A 206 -40.35 -38.34 -23.94
CA GLU A 206 -41.79 -38.21 -24.24
C GLU A 206 -42.10 -38.96 -25.54
N GLU A 207 -43.21 -39.73 -25.63
CA GLU A 207 -44.35 -39.42 -26.53
C GLU A 207 -45.38 -40.56 -26.64
N GLU A 208 -46.62 -40.09 -26.85
CA GLU A 208 -47.78 -40.70 -27.52
C GLU A 208 -48.74 -41.67 -26.82
N VAL A 209 -50.01 -41.24 -26.89
CA VAL A 209 -51.26 -41.84 -26.45
C VAL A 209 -51.91 -42.51 -27.66
N VAL A 210 -52.24 -43.82 -27.62
CA VAL A 210 -53.37 -44.41 -28.37
C VAL A 210 -53.94 -45.63 -27.61
N GLU A 211 -55.28 -45.69 -27.62
CA GLU A 211 -56.23 -46.64 -27.02
C GLU A 211 -56.00 -48.15 -27.29
N THR A 212 -56.34 -49.03 -26.32
CA THR A 212 -57.53 -49.92 -26.37
C THR A 212 -57.66 -50.81 -25.11
N PRO A 213 -58.88 -51.30 -24.78
CA PRO A 213 -59.21 -51.94 -23.49
C PRO A 213 -59.39 -53.48 -23.57
N GLN A 214 -59.63 -54.10 -22.40
CA GLN A 214 -59.99 -55.52 -22.13
C GLN A 214 -58.81 -56.49 -22.00
N GLN A 215 -58.85 -57.58 -21.23
CA GLN A 215 -59.65 -58.14 -20.14
C GLN A 215 -58.87 -59.38 -19.67
N HIS A 216 -59.09 -59.78 -18.41
CA HIS A 216 -58.81 -61.09 -17.81
C HIS A 216 -57.38 -61.43 -17.36
#